data_AF-A0A2N6GMQ3-F1
#
_entry.id   AF-A0A2N6GMQ3-F1
#
_cell.length_a   1.000
_cell.length_b   1.000
_cell.length_c   1.000
_cell.angle_alpha   90.00
_cell.angle_beta   90.00
_cell.angle_gamma   90.00
#
_symmetry.space_group_name_H-M   'P 1'
#
loop_
_entity.id
_entity.type
_entity.pdbx_description
1 polymer ?
#
loop_
_entity_poly.entity_id
_entity_poly.type
_entity_poly.pdbx_seq_one_letter_code
_entity_poly.pdbx_strand_id
1 'polypeptide(L)'
;MRLTRKWAVGKPPLLALVATQFAFGAPYLSDALKSLKNSATSSYRFDLPNFHDWFKLYRSHRKSNDFIRGLFSEFSSFSPESISFAEELAELTQSDWLQGKKTFEVEFSKLSPEDKQREIRNAQHNASQLLQESFKDLEEDTYSHKLGDIVAQNLLERINGSIIAGFYFLVFAPCWLLYRQHPSTLYRNARLGDYTSLEKLLRLDPLTIHDPAIGKQVQKLRLSGKKYKYDNLLSAVGKGPRKDISHQRMEHVIAGLISAISDGLNHPLRHKEIAELFDAVSVDLTLKKHPVNHKSSAFSKAIQRERRDWMEVLRLDNKN
;
A
#
# COMPACT_ATOMS: atom_id res chain seq x y z
N MET A 1 2.43 22.91 6.59
CA MET A 1 3.25 21.71 6.85
C MET A 1 4.57 22.11 7.51
N ARG A 2 4.53 22.81 8.65
CA ARG A 2 5.76 23.36 9.26
C ARG A 2 6.55 22.29 10.00
N LEU A 3 5.87 21.47 10.78
CA LEU A 3 6.53 20.48 11.65
C LEU A 3 7.05 19.30 10.84
N THR A 4 6.32 18.89 9.81
CA THR A 4 6.73 17.80 8.92
C THR A 4 7.96 18.21 8.09
N ARG A 5 8.00 19.45 7.57
CA ARG A 5 9.20 20.01 6.94
C ARG A 5 10.40 19.99 7.89
N LYS A 6 10.18 20.38 9.17
CA LYS A 6 11.24 20.33 10.20
C LYS A 6 11.73 18.90 10.45
N TRP A 7 10.83 17.92 10.47
CA TRP A 7 11.20 16.51 10.60
C TRP A 7 12.07 16.02 9.43
N ALA A 8 11.81 16.48 8.21
CA ALA A 8 12.57 16.08 7.03
C ALA A 8 14.02 16.61 6.99
N VAL A 9 14.34 17.65 7.78
CA VAL A 9 15.70 18.23 7.82
C VAL A 9 16.73 17.18 8.23
N GLY A 10 17.78 17.04 7.42
CA GLY A 10 18.90 16.11 7.66
C GLY A 10 18.61 14.66 7.27
N LYS A 11 17.44 14.35 6.70
CA LYS A 11 17.10 13.02 6.16
C LYS A 11 17.40 12.94 4.67
N PRO A 12 17.71 11.76 4.11
CA PRO A 12 17.78 11.57 2.67
C PRO A 12 16.48 12.03 2.00
N PRO A 13 16.52 12.87 0.95
CA PRO A 13 15.33 13.48 0.37
C PRO A 13 14.27 12.46 -0.06
N LEU A 14 14.71 11.36 -0.68
CA LEU A 14 13.85 10.25 -1.08
C LEU A 14 13.11 9.62 0.11
N LEU A 15 13.84 9.31 1.18
CA LEU A 15 13.25 8.72 2.38
C LEU A 15 12.26 9.69 3.03
N ALA A 16 12.61 10.97 3.11
CA ALA A 16 11.72 11.99 3.65
C ALA A 16 10.44 12.12 2.83
N LEU A 17 10.55 12.16 1.49
CA LEU A 17 9.41 12.22 0.56
C LEU A 17 8.46 11.05 0.78
N VAL A 18 8.97 9.82 0.68
CA VAL A 18 8.17 8.60 0.79
C VAL A 18 7.54 8.47 2.18
N ALA A 19 8.33 8.70 3.23
CA ALA A 19 7.84 8.57 4.61
C ALA A 19 6.74 9.59 4.92
N THR A 20 6.93 10.85 4.53
CA THR A 20 5.93 11.91 4.74
C THR A 20 4.63 11.61 4.02
N GLN A 21 4.69 11.19 2.76
CA GLN A 21 3.50 10.85 1.99
C GLN A 21 2.70 9.70 2.60
N PHE A 22 3.40 8.65 3.01
CA PHE A 22 2.75 7.54 3.70
C PHE A 22 2.14 7.96 5.04
N ALA A 23 2.86 8.72 5.86
CA ALA A 23 2.35 9.20 7.14
C ALA A 23 1.13 10.11 6.98
N PHE A 24 1.13 10.98 5.96
CA PHE A 24 0.00 11.86 5.63
C PHE A 24 -1.23 11.07 5.16
N GLY A 25 -1.06 10.04 4.33
CA GLY A 25 -2.17 9.21 3.85
C GLY A 25 -2.76 8.27 4.91
N ALA A 26 -1.97 7.87 5.91
CA ALA A 26 -2.34 6.82 6.87
C ALA A 26 -3.68 7.06 7.61
N PRO A 27 -4.01 8.27 8.11
CA PRO A 27 -5.27 8.54 8.78
C PRO A 27 -6.50 8.26 7.89
N TYR A 28 -6.39 8.52 6.59
CA TYR A 28 -7.49 8.40 5.63
C TYR A 28 -7.72 6.97 5.15
N LEU A 29 -6.72 6.09 5.23
CA LEU A 29 -6.82 4.71 4.74
C LEU A 29 -7.93 3.89 5.40
N SER A 30 -8.12 4.05 6.72
CA SER A 30 -9.17 3.34 7.46
C SER A 30 -10.56 3.70 6.93
N ASP A 31 -10.80 5.00 6.75
CA ASP A 31 -12.10 5.52 6.33
C ASP A 31 -12.36 5.25 4.85
N ALA A 32 -11.34 5.35 4.01
CA ALA A 32 -11.43 4.95 2.61
C ALA A 32 -11.83 3.49 2.49
N LEU A 33 -11.12 2.57 3.17
CA LEU A 33 -11.41 1.14 3.13
C LEU A 33 -12.80 0.80 3.69
N LYS A 34 -13.22 1.44 4.79
CA LYS A 34 -14.57 1.26 5.36
C LYS A 34 -15.65 1.79 4.43
N SER A 35 -15.46 2.97 3.85
CA SER A 35 -16.43 3.59 2.94
C SER A 35 -16.58 2.78 1.65
N LEU A 36 -15.47 2.30 1.09
CA LEU A 36 -15.47 1.40 -0.06
C LEU A 36 -16.19 0.09 0.25
N LYS A 37 -15.94 -0.52 1.42
CA LYS A 37 -16.64 -1.72 1.86
C LYS A 37 -18.15 -1.47 1.99
N ASN A 38 -18.53 -0.44 2.72
CA ASN A 38 -19.93 -0.13 2.97
C ASN A 38 -20.67 0.16 1.66
N SER A 39 -20.08 0.97 0.77
CA SER A 39 -20.67 1.29 -0.53
C SER A 39 -20.78 0.10 -1.48
N ALA A 40 -19.78 -0.80 -1.49
CA ALA A 40 -19.85 -2.05 -2.24
C ALA A 40 -20.99 -2.96 -1.74
N THR A 41 -21.28 -2.94 -0.43
CA THR A 41 -22.40 -3.73 0.13
C THR A 41 -23.77 -3.09 0.00
N SER A 42 -23.86 -1.74 -0.09
CA SER A 42 -25.14 -1.03 0.01
C SER A 42 -25.63 -0.38 -1.27
N SER A 43 -24.77 -0.13 -2.27
CA SER A 43 -25.09 0.82 -3.34
C SER A 43 -24.63 0.46 -4.76
N TYR A 44 -24.22 -0.80 -5.04
CA TYR A 44 -23.82 -1.26 -6.39
C TYR A 44 -22.91 -0.26 -7.13
N ARG A 45 -21.92 0.35 -6.45
CA ARG A 45 -21.00 1.32 -7.07
C ARG A 45 -20.03 0.69 -8.09
N PHE A 46 -19.95 -0.63 -8.10
CA PHE A 46 -19.21 -1.38 -9.08
C PHE A 46 -20.20 -2.23 -9.85
N ASP A 47 -20.16 -2.12 -11.18
CA ASP A 47 -20.89 -3.03 -12.04
C ASP A 47 -20.51 -4.46 -11.67
N LEU A 48 -21.49 -5.36 -11.68
CA LEU A 48 -21.23 -6.77 -11.47
C LEU A 48 -20.25 -7.22 -12.58
N PRO A 49 -19.00 -7.56 -12.23
CA PRO A 49 -18.01 -7.76 -13.26
C PRO A 49 -18.27 -9.09 -13.96
N ASN A 50 -17.93 -9.15 -15.26
CA ASN A 50 -17.81 -10.45 -15.90
C ASN A 50 -16.76 -11.28 -15.17
N PHE A 51 -17.11 -12.48 -14.69
CA PHE A 51 -16.22 -13.31 -13.90
C PHE A 51 -14.90 -13.63 -14.62
N HIS A 52 -14.91 -13.77 -15.95
CA HIS A 52 -13.70 -14.01 -16.72
C HIS A 52 -12.71 -12.85 -16.59
N ASP A 53 -13.18 -11.62 -16.81
CA ASP A 53 -12.35 -10.43 -16.75
C ASP A 53 -11.89 -10.14 -15.32
N TRP A 54 -12.77 -10.34 -14.33
CA TRP A 54 -12.44 -10.20 -12.92
C TRP A 54 -11.33 -11.17 -12.50
N PHE A 55 -11.44 -12.46 -12.84
CA PHE A 55 -10.43 -13.46 -12.52
C PHE A 55 -9.13 -13.30 -13.31
N LYS A 56 -9.16 -12.60 -14.46
CA LYS A 56 -7.95 -12.21 -15.18
C LYS A 56 -7.12 -11.19 -14.38
N LEU A 57 -7.74 -10.32 -13.59
CA LEU A 57 -7.03 -9.34 -12.75
C LEU A 57 -6.19 -10.01 -11.66
N TYR A 58 -6.70 -11.09 -11.05
CA TYR A 58 -5.91 -11.91 -10.12
C TYR A 58 -4.65 -12.52 -10.75
N ARG A 59 -4.62 -12.68 -12.07
CA ARG A 59 -3.50 -13.29 -12.80
C ARG A 59 -2.56 -12.24 -13.42
N SER A 60 -2.92 -10.96 -13.34
CA SER A 60 -2.28 -9.89 -14.09
C SER A 60 -1.88 -8.74 -13.17
N HIS A 61 -0.69 -8.86 -12.57
CA HIS A 61 -0.07 -7.82 -11.74
C HIS A 61 -0.01 -6.45 -12.43
N ARG A 62 0.30 -6.44 -13.72
CA ARG A 62 0.52 -5.22 -14.51
C ARG A 62 -0.71 -4.30 -14.53
N LYS A 63 -1.92 -4.86 -14.69
CA LYS A 63 -3.16 -4.08 -14.79
C LYS A 63 -3.48 -3.28 -13.52
N SER A 64 -3.24 -3.87 -12.35
CA SER A 64 -3.42 -3.16 -11.08
C SER A 64 -2.35 -2.07 -10.92
N ASN A 65 -1.11 -2.34 -11.32
CA ASN A 65 -0.04 -1.34 -11.28
C ASN A 65 -0.32 -0.18 -12.25
N ASP A 66 -0.76 -0.46 -13.48
CA ASP A 66 -1.12 0.56 -14.47
C ASP A 66 -2.28 1.44 -13.98
N PHE A 67 -3.24 0.87 -13.27
CA PHE A 67 -4.31 1.64 -12.65
C PHE A 67 -3.82 2.52 -11.50
N ILE A 68 -2.97 2.00 -10.62
CA ILE A 68 -2.33 2.79 -9.55
C ILE A 68 -1.53 3.94 -10.17
N ARG A 69 -0.77 3.66 -11.23
CA ARG A 69 -0.01 4.63 -12.01
C ARG A 69 -0.92 5.75 -12.52
N GLY A 70 -2.04 5.37 -13.15
CA GLY A 70 -3.02 6.31 -13.65
C GLY A 70 -3.73 7.11 -12.55
N LEU A 71 -3.93 6.52 -11.36
CA LEU A 71 -4.47 7.23 -10.21
C LEU A 71 -3.46 8.26 -9.69
N PHE A 72 -2.20 7.87 -9.52
CA PHE A 72 -1.17 8.83 -9.15
C PHE A 72 -1.12 9.93 -10.19
N SER A 73 -0.99 9.63 -11.48
CA SER A 73 -0.85 10.67 -12.50
C SER A 73 -1.96 11.72 -12.58
N GLU A 74 -3.18 11.38 -12.18
CA GLU A 74 -4.34 12.29 -12.27
C GLU A 74 -4.76 12.91 -10.95
N PHE A 75 -4.55 12.23 -9.82
CA PHE A 75 -4.96 12.70 -8.50
C PHE A 75 -3.81 13.26 -7.68
N SER A 76 -2.58 13.00 -8.12
CA SER A 76 -1.42 13.65 -7.56
C SER A 76 -1.39 15.08 -8.11
N SER A 77 -1.47 16.08 -7.24
CA SER A 77 -1.00 17.45 -7.52
C SER A 77 0.48 17.48 -7.92
N PHE A 78 1.17 16.37 -7.64
CA PHE A 78 2.52 16.11 -8.05
C PHE A 78 2.73 16.24 -9.56
N SER A 79 3.86 16.86 -9.89
CA SER A 79 4.35 17.04 -11.24
C SER A 79 4.53 15.70 -11.98
N PRO A 80 4.40 15.66 -13.32
CA PRO A 80 4.76 14.48 -14.13
C PRO A 80 6.13 13.88 -13.76
N GLU A 81 7.07 14.74 -13.37
CA GLU A 81 8.41 14.39 -12.89
C GLU A 81 8.37 13.59 -11.58
N SER A 82 7.47 13.94 -10.67
CA SER A 82 7.25 13.20 -9.41
C SER A 82 6.68 11.80 -9.66
N ILE A 83 5.76 11.69 -10.61
CA ILE A 83 5.14 10.43 -11.00
C ILE A 83 6.20 9.54 -11.67
N SER A 84 6.98 10.11 -12.60
CA SER A 84 8.13 9.42 -13.22
C SER A 84 9.14 8.96 -12.18
N PHE A 85 9.47 9.79 -11.19
CA PHE A 85 10.37 9.39 -10.10
C PHE A 85 9.77 8.31 -9.20
N ALA A 86 8.48 8.39 -8.87
CA ALA A 86 7.79 7.35 -8.12
C ALA A 86 7.72 6.03 -8.90
N GLU A 87 7.59 6.10 -10.22
CA GLU A 87 7.66 4.96 -11.13
C GLU A 87 9.06 4.39 -11.20
N GLU A 88 10.09 5.22 -11.34
CA GLU A 88 11.49 4.81 -11.27
C GLU A 88 11.83 4.21 -9.90
N LEU A 89 11.24 4.70 -8.81
CA LEU A 89 11.37 4.11 -7.48
C LEU A 89 10.60 2.80 -7.32
N ALA A 90 9.38 2.73 -7.86
CA ALA A 90 8.59 1.50 -7.88
C ALA A 90 9.29 0.44 -8.72
N GLU A 91 9.91 0.85 -9.83
CA GLU A 91 10.79 0.03 -10.65
C GLU A 91 12.08 -0.27 -9.90
N LEU A 92 12.73 0.64 -9.19
CA LEU A 92 13.92 0.35 -8.36
C LEU A 92 13.62 -0.62 -7.22
N THR A 93 12.43 -0.55 -6.63
CA THR A 93 11.98 -1.43 -5.55
C THR A 93 11.46 -2.78 -6.07
N GLN A 94 10.91 -2.84 -7.29
CA GLN A 94 10.50 -4.08 -7.95
C GLN A 94 11.63 -4.73 -8.75
N SER A 95 12.58 -3.93 -9.22
CA SER A 95 13.73 -4.34 -10.01
C SER A 95 14.80 -4.95 -9.13
N ASP A 96 15.73 -5.54 -9.85
CA ASP A 96 16.91 -6.27 -9.43
C ASP A 96 17.74 -5.60 -8.31
N TRP A 97 17.57 -4.29 -8.03
CA TRP A 97 18.30 -3.54 -7.01
C TRP A 97 18.02 -4.01 -5.57
N LEU A 98 16.75 -4.21 -5.17
CA LEU A 98 16.42 -4.78 -3.85
C LEU A 98 16.66 -6.30 -3.77
N GLN A 99 16.75 -6.96 -4.92
CA GLN A 99 16.96 -8.41 -5.03
C GLN A 99 18.44 -8.79 -5.21
N GLY A 100 19.37 -7.82 -5.13
CA GLY A 100 20.82 -8.06 -5.23
C GLY A 100 21.27 -8.61 -6.59
N LYS A 101 20.48 -8.42 -7.65
CA LYS A 101 20.86 -8.86 -8.99
C LYS A 101 21.69 -7.78 -9.70
N LYS A 102 22.81 -8.26 -10.26
CA LYS A 102 23.95 -7.49 -10.76
C LYS A 102 23.65 -6.50 -11.89
N THR A 103 22.48 -6.44 -12.51
CA THR A 103 22.29 -5.71 -13.78
C THR A 103 22.46 -4.19 -13.65
N PHE A 104 21.76 -3.56 -12.69
CA PHE A 104 21.96 -2.13 -12.40
C PHE A 104 23.33 -1.87 -11.77
N GLU A 105 23.79 -2.73 -10.86
CA GLU A 105 25.17 -2.64 -10.34
C GLU A 105 26.21 -2.74 -11.46
N VAL A 106 25.98 -3.53 -12.50
CA VAL A 106 26.88 -3.72 -13.64
C VAL A 106 26.88 -2.50 -14.53
N GLU A 107 25.74 -1.87 -14.79
CA GLU A 107 25.70 -0.63 -15.58
C GLU A 107 26.21 0.56 -14.78
N PHE A 108 25.76 0.73 -13.54
CA PHE A 108 26.25 1.77 -12.66
C PHE A 108 27.74 1.58 -12.38
N SER A 109 28.24 0.36 -12.16
CA SER A 109 29.68 0.12 -11.93
C SER A 109 30.55 0.45 -13.14
N LYS A 110 30.02 0.37 -14.37
CA LYS A 110 30.72 0.79 -15.60
C LYS A 110 30.91 2.30 -15.71
N LEU A 111 30.12 3.10 -14.98
CA LEU A 111 30.30 4.55 -14.97
C LEU A 111 31.62 4.94 -14.30
N SER A 112 32.22 6.03 -14.80
CA SER A 112 33.37 6.65 -14.14
C SER A 112 32.96 7.14 -12.73
N PRO A 113 33.91 7.28 -11.78
CA PRO A 113 33.61 7.84 -10.46
C PRO A 113 32.92 9.22 -10.53
N GLU A 114 33.29 10.04 -11.51
CA GLU A 114 32.70 11.36 -11.72
C GLU A 114 31.25 11.28 -12.21
N ASP A 115 30.98 10.39 -13.17
CA ASP A 115 29.62 10.17 -13.67
C ASP A 115 28.72 9.57 -12.59
N LYS A 116 29.20 8.60 -11.80
CA LYS A 116 28.47 8.06 -10.63
C LYS A 116 28.09 9.18 -9.67
N GLN A 117 29.05 10.02 -9.32
CA GLN A 117 28.80 11.14 -8.42
C GLN A 117 27.83 12.16 -9.02
N ARG A 118 27.86 12.37 -10.35
CA ARG A 118 26.90 13.22 -11.05
C ARG A 118 25.49 12.63 -11.00
N GLU A 119 25.31 11.35 -11.31
CA GLU A 119 24.01 10.68 -11.24
C GLU A 119 23.43 10.71 -9.81
N ILE A 120 24.27 10.43 -8.80
CA ILE A 120 23.84 10.52 -7.39
C ILE A 120 23.39 11.95 -7.04
N ARG A 121 24.15 12.97 -7.45
CA ARG A 121 23.77 14.38 -7.20
C ARG A 121 22.47 14.76 -7.92
N ASN A 122 22.30 14.32 -9.17
CA ASN A 122 21.08 14.57 -9.94
C ASN A 122 19.87 13.92 -9.27
N ALA A 123 19.98 12.65 -8.88
CA ALA A 123 18.92 11.95 -8.16
C ALA A 123 18.58 12.61 -6.81
N GLN A 124 19.59 13.04 -6.05
CA GLN A 124 19.39 13.78 -4.80
C GLN A 124 18.71 15.14 -5.02
N HIS A 125 19.11 15.85 -6.08
CA HIS A 125 18.51 17.13 -6.46
C HIS A 125 17.04 16.97 -6.84
N ASN A 126 16.74 16.03 -7.74
CA ASN A 126 15.38 15.73 -8.17
C ASN A 126 14.53 15.33 -6.96
N ALA A 127 14.97 14.37 -6.16
CA ALA A 127 14.26 13.97 -4.95
C ALA A 127 14.01 15.13 -3.96
N SER A 128 14.93 16.10 -3.88
CA SER A 128 14.76 17.30 -3.06
C SER A 128 13.72 18.26 -3.63
N GLN A 129 13.71 18.47 -4.95
CA GLN A 129 12.69 19.29 -5.62
C GLN A 129 11.31 18.67 -5.43
N LEU A 130 11.19 17.38 -5.68
CA LEU A 130 9.96 16.60 -5.49
C LEU A 130 9.46 16.67 -4.05
N LEU A 131 10.36 16.60 -3.07
CA LEU A 131 10.00 16.78 -1.67
C LEU A 131 9.43 18.18 -1.39
N GLN A 132 10.01 19.25 -1.98
CA GLN A 132 9.49 20.61 -1.78
C GLN A 132 8.14 20.83 -2.46
N GLU A 133 7.97 20.33 -3.69
CA GLU A 133 6.70 20.33 -4.42
C GLU A 133 5.63 19.59 -3.63
N SER A 134 5.96 18.38 -3.19
CA SER A 134 5.09 17.56 -2.35
C SER A 134 4.67 18.26 -1.06
N PHE A 135 5.55 19.01 -0.40
CA PHE A 135 5.15 19.79 0.78
C PHE A 135 4.22 20.95 0.45
N LYS A 136 4.39 21.59 -0.71
CA LYS A 136 3.51 22.67 -1.17
C LYS A 136 2.12 22.09 -1.45
N ASP A 137 2.07 20.96 -2.14
CA ASP A 137 0.83 20.24 -2.43
C ASP A 137 0.09 19.85 -1.15
N LEU A 138 0.77 19.20 -0.21
CA LEU A 138 0.18 18.83 1.09
C LEU A 138 -0.31 20.06 1.88
N GLU A 139 0.35 21.21 1.76
CA GLU A 139 -0.12 22.47 2.34
C GLU A 139 -1.42 22.94 1.70
N GLU A 140 -1.47 22.99 0.36
CA GLU A 140 -2.67 23.37 -0.40
C GLU A 140 -3.86 22.45 -0.07
N ASP A 141 -3.64 21.14 0.00
CA ASP A 141 -4.64 20.13 0.36
C ASP A 141 -5.18 20.33 1.79
N THR A 142 -4.31 20.68 2.73
CA THR A 142 -4.70 20.87 4.14
C THR A 142 -5.55 22.13 4.34
N TYR A 143 -5.26 23.22 3.61
CA TYR A 143 -5.99 24.48 3.74
C TYR A 143 -7.29 24.52 2.93
N SER A 144 -7.36 23.77 1.85
CA SER A 144 -8.55 23.69 1.02
C SER A 144 -9.44 22.53 1.49
N HIS A 145 -10.30 22.77 2.48
CA HIS A 145 -11.35 21.82 2.87
C HIS A 145 -12.20 21.31 1.67
N LYS A 146 -12.19 22.02 0.53
CA LYS A 146 -12.85 21.62 -0.73
C LYS A 146 -12.08 20.59 -1.57
N LEU A 147 -10.75 20.51 -1.44
CA LEU A 147 -9.97 19.62 -2.30
C LEU A 147 -10.18 18.15 -1.94
N GLY A 148 -10.38 17.85 -0.65
CA GLY A 148 -10.81 16.53 -0.20
C GLY A 148 -12.11 16.08 -0.88
N ASP A 149 -13.09 16.98 -1.02
CA ASP A 149 -14.37 16.68 -1.68
C ASP A 149 -14.22 16.56 -3.20
N ILE A 150 -13.42 17.41 -3.85
CA ILE A 150 -13.17 17.35 -5.30
C ILE A 150 -12.38 16.09 -5.67
N VAL A 151 -11.31 15.79 -4.93
CA VAL A 151 -10.52 14.56 -5.12
C VAL A 151 -11.37 13.34 -4.85
N ALA A 152 -12.18 13.35 -3.78
CA ALA A 152 -13.12 12.27 -3.52
C ALA A 152 -14.13 12.12 -4.66
N GLN A 153 -14.68 13.20 -5.20
CA GLN A 153 -15.66 13.16 -6.28
C GLN A 153 -15.04 12.65 -7.58
N ASN A 154 -13.91 13.21 -8.01
CA ASN A 154 -13.18 12.76 -9.20
C ASN A 154 -12.75 11.28 -9.06
N LEU A 155 -12.31 10.89 -7.86
CA LEU A 155 -11.95 9.50 -7.56
C LEU A 155 -13.19 8.60 -7.65
N LEU A 156 -14.32 9.04 -7.10
CA LEU A 156 -15.59 8.33 -7.20
C LEU A 156 -16.05 8.17 -8.66
N GLU A 157 -15.94 9.22 -9.48
CA GLU A 157 -16.30 9.17 -10.90
C GLU A 157 -15.46 8.13 -11.67
N ARG A 158 -14.16 8.04 -11.37
CA ARG A 158 -13.26 7.08 -12.04
C ARG A 158 -13.36 5.66 -11.48
N ILE A 159 -13.72 5.54 -10.21
CA ILE A 159 -14.05 4.27 -9.57
C ILE A 159 -15.34 3.70 -10.18
N ASN A 160 -16.32 4.57 -10.46
CA ASN A 160 -17.62 4.17 -10.95
C ASN A 160 -17.50 3.47 -12.31
N GLY A 161 -18.02 2.25 -12.41
CA GLY A 161 -17.98 1.43 -13.64
C GLY A 161 -16.59 0.84 -14.00
N SER A 162 -15.51 1.18 -13.30
CA SER A 162 -14.19 0.62 -13.59
C SER A 162 -13.96 -0.70 -12.85
N ILE A 163 -13.96 -1.81 -13.60
CA ILE A 163 -13.65 -3.15 -13.06
C ILE A 163 -12.26 -3.20 -12.40
N ILE A 164 -11.28 -2.47 -12.95
CA ILE A 164 -9.91 -2.45 -12.42
C ILE A 164 -9.87 -1.64 -11.12
N ALA A 165 -10.58 -0.51 -11.05
CA ALA A 165 -10.71 0.26 -9.82
C ALA A 165 -11.37 -0.56 -8.72
N GLY A 166 -12.49 -1.23 -9.04
CA GLY A 166 -13.16 -2.14 -8.12
C GLY A 166 -12.23 -3.23 -7.61
N PHE A 167 -11.49 -3.87 -8.49
CA PHE A 167 -10.51 -4.88 -8.09
C PHE A 167 -9.40 -4.31 -7.21
N TYR A 168 -8.88 -3.13 -7.55
CA TYR A 168 -7.83 -2.50 -6.77
C TYR A 168 -8.29 -2.21 -5.33
N PHE A 169 -9.42 -1.54 -5.18
CA PHE A 169 -9.92 -1.09 -3.90
C PHE A 169 -10.55 -2.20 -3.05
N LEU A 170 -11.25 -3.15 -3.66
CA LEU A 170 -11.91 -4.24 -2.93
C LEU A 170 -11.00 -5.43 -2.65
N VAL A 171 -9.99 -5.65 -3.49
CA VAL A 171 -9.14 -6.84 -3.41
C VAL A 171 -7.68 -6.48 -3.19
N PHE A 172 -7.06 -5.75 -4.11
CA PHE A 172 -5.60 -5.55 -4.10
C PHE A 172 -5.13 -4.80 -2.85
N ALA A 173 -5.67 -3.61 -2.60
CA ALA A 173 -5.25 -2.77 -1.49
C ALA A 173 -5.49 -3.46 -0.14
N PRO A 174 -6.65 -4.09 0.15
CA PRO A 174 -6.83 -4.89 1.35
C PRO A 174 -5.87 -6.09 1.46
N CYS A 175 -5.60 -6.81 0.36
CA CYS A 175 -4.62 -7.91 0.36
C CYS A 175 -3.24 -7.42 0.80
N TRP A 176 -2.79 -6.31 0.22
CA TRP A 176 -1.48 -5.71 0.49
C TRP A 176 -1.39 -5.11 1.91
N LEU A 177 -2.39 -4.31 2.30
CA LEU A 177 -2.43 -3.57 3.57
C LEU A 177 -2.82 -4.42 4.78
N LEU A 178 -3.61 -5.47 4.61
CA LEU A 178 -4.04 -6.32 5.73
C LEU A 178 -3.25 -7.61 5.76
N TYR A 179 -3.12 -8.28 4.63
CA TYR A 179 -2.53 -9.62 4.59
C TYR A 179 -1.08 -9.67 4.20
N ARG A 180 -0.47 -8.55 3.77
CA ARG A 180 0.93 -8.49 3.32
C ARG A 180 1.19 -9.49 2.20
N GLN A 181 0.20 -9.65 1.32
CA GLN A 181 0.27 -10.63 0.25
C GLN A 181 -0.32 -10.01 -1.01
N HIS A 182 0.32 -10.27 -2.15
CA HIS A 182 -0.25 -9.90 -3.43
C HIS A 182 -1.51 -10.75 -3.70
N PRO A 183 -2.61 -10.19 -4.26
CA PRO A 183 -3.83 -10.92 -4.54
C PRO A 183 -3.61 -12.15 -5.43
N SER A 184 -2.70 -12.09 -6.39
CA SER A 184 -2.34 -13.25 -7.23
C SER A 184 -1.76 -14.42 -6.44
N THR A 185 -0.94 -14.15 -5.42
CA THR A 185 -0.36 -15.18 -4.55
C THR A 185 -1.46 -15.83 -3.71
N LEU A 186 -2.32 -15.02 -3.10
CA LEU A 186 -3.49 -15.51 -2.35
C LEU A 186 -4.40 -16.36 -3.23
N TYR A 187 -4.73 -15.88 -4.43
CA TYR A 187 -5.59 -16.57 -5.37
C TYR A 187 -4.96 -17.87 -5.90
N ARG A 188 -3.67 -17.88 -6.23
CA ARG A 188 -2.94 -19.10 -6.62
C ARG A 188 -2.98 -20.14 -5.50
N ASN A 189 -2.67 -19.75 -4.27
CA ASN A 189 -2.66 -20.66 -3.12
C ASN A 189 -4.07 -21.18 -2.82
N ALA A 190 -5.09 -20.33 -2.89
CA ALA A 190 -6.49 -20.72 -2.72
C ALA A 190 -6.91 -21.79 -3.74
N ARG A 191 -6.55 -21.64 -5.02
CA ARG A 191 -6.81 -22.64 -6.08
C ARG A 191 -6.13 -23.99 -5.83
N LEU A 192 -4.98 -23.98 -5.15
CA LEU A 192 -4.24 -25.18 -4.74
C LEU A 192 -4.79 -25.82 -3.45
N GLY A 193 -5.81 -25.24 -2.83
CA GLY A 193 -6.45 -25.77 -1.63
C GLY A 193 -5.84 -25.27 -0.32
N ASP A 194 -5.02 -24.21 -0.35
CA ASP A 194 -4.58 -23.53 0.87
C ASP A 194 -5.78 -22.86 1.55
N TYR A 195 -6.24 -23.47 2.65
CA TYR A 195 -7.42 -23.03 3.38
C TYR A 195 -7.31 -21.59 3.87
N THR A 196 -6.14 -21.18 4.37
CA THR A 196 -5.95 -19.83 4.93
C THR A 196 -6.08 -18.76 3.84
N SER A 197 -5.48 -19.01 2.68
CA SER A 197 -5.53 -18.13 1.52
C SER A 197 -6.94 -18.08 0.95
N LEU A 198 -7.61 -19.23 0.86
CA LEU A 198 -9.01 -19.31 0.43
C LEU A 198 -9.94 -18.53 1.37
N GLU A 199 -9.77 -18.65 2.69
CA GLU A 199 -10.57 -17.90 3.65
C GLU A 199 -10.32 -16.38 3.56
N LYS A 200 -9.05 -15.96 3.48
CA LYS A 200 -8.68 -14.54 3.30
C LYS A 200 -9.30 -13.95 2.03
N LEU A 201 -9.28 -14.72 0.95
CA LEU A 201 -9.80 -14.31 -0.34
C LEU A 201 -11.33 -14.17 -0.32
N LEU A 202 -12.07 -15.16 0.19
CA LEU A 202 -13.54 -15.10 0.28
C LEU A 202 -14.07 -13.99 1.19
N ARG A 203 -13.25 -13.55 2.16
CA ARG A 203 -13.57 -12.39 3.00
C ARG A 203 -13.48 -11.06 2.26
N LEU A 204 -12.60 -10.97 1.27
CA LEU A 204 -12.39 -9.77 0.45
C LEU A 204 -13.28 -9.77 -0.77
N ASP A 205 -13.38 -10.92 -1.43
CA ASP A 205 -14.06 -11.09 -2.70
C ASP A 205 -14.86 -12.40 -2.72
N PRO A 206 -16.12 -12.36 -2.29
CA PRO A 206 -17.05 -13.46 -2.38
C PRO A 206 -17.19 -14.05 -3.80
N LEU A 207 -16.98 -13.25 -4.86
CA LEU A 207 -17.16 -13.71 -6.23
C LEU A 207 -16.18 -14.83 -6.59
N THR A 208 -15.05 -14.93 -5.89
CA THR A 208 -14.06 -16.00 -6.09
C THR A 208 -14.61 -17.41 -5.88
N ILE A 209 -15.76 -17.58 -5.22
CA ILE A 209 -16.44 -18.88 -5.14
C ILE A 209 -16.90 -19.39 -6.52
N HIS A 210 -17.09 -18.49 -7.48
CA HIS A 210 -17.48 -18.82 -8.85
C HIS A 210 -16.29 -19.27 -9.72
N ASP A 211 -15.05 -19.21 -9.23
CA ASP A 211 -13.91 -19.83 -9.91
C ASP A 211 -14.01 -21.36 -9.80
N PRO A 212 -14.00 -22.12 -10.92
CA PRO A 212 -14.17 -23.57 -10.87
C PRO A 212 -13.12 -24.32 -10.03
N ALA A 213 -11.87 -23.84 -10.02
CA ALA A 213 -10.83 -24.48 -9.22
C ALA A 213 -11.06 -24.23 -7.73
N ILE A 214 -11.44 -23.01 -7.34
CA ILE A 214 -11.82 -22.70 -5.97
C ILE A 214 -13.06 -23.50 -5.54
N GLY A 215 -14.11 -23.53 -6.36
CA GLY A 215 -15.32 -24.31 -6.10
C GLY A 215 -15.02 -25.79 -5.86
N LYS A 216 -14.09 -26.37 -6.65
CA LYS A 216 -13.61 -27.74 -6.43
C LYS A 216 -12.91 -27.90 -5.08
N GLN A 217 -12.09 -26.95 -4.65
CA GLN A 217 -11.45 -27.00 -3.32
C GLN A 217 -12.48 -26.91 -2.18
N VAL A 218 -13.49 -26.05 -2.32
CA VAL A 218 -14.59 -25.93 -1.35
C VAL A 218 -15.36 -27.24 -1.24
N GLN A 219 -15.72 -27.88 -2.36
CA GLN A 219 -16.39 -29.19 -2.36
C GLN A 219 -15.50 -30.29 -1.79
N LYS A 220 -14.21 -30.30 -2.11
CA LYS A 220 -13.26 -31.24 -1.51
C LYS A 220 -13.22 -31.10 0.02
N LEU A 221 -13.24 -29.87 0.53
CA LEU A 221 -13.27 -29.59 1.96
C LEU A 221 -14.56 -30.14 2.60
N ARG A 222 -15.72 -29.91 1.97
CA ARG A 222 -17.02 -30.45 2.40
C ARG A 222 -17.00 -31.98 2.48
N LEU A 223 -16.53 -32.64 1.44
CA LEU A 223 -16.53 -34.11 1.33
C LEU A 223 -15.48 -34.77 2.24
N SER A 224 -14.42 -34.05 2.64
CA SER A 224 -13.37 -34.58 3.51
C SER A 224 -13.76 -34.76 4.99
N GLY A 225 -15.01 -34.50 5.37
CA GLY A 225 -15.48 -34.61 6.75
C GLY A 225 -15.00 -33.48 7.67
N LYS A 226 -14.25 -32.50 7.16
CA LYS A 226 -13.73 -31.35 7.91
C LYS A 226 -14.80 -30.26 8.10
N LYS A 227 -15.95 -30.63 8.68
CA LYS A 227 -17.14 -29.77 8.84
C LYS A 227 -16.80 -28.40 9.44
N TYR A 228 -16.02 -28.36 10.52
CA TYR A 228 -15.60 -27.10 11.15
C TYR A 228 -14.88 -26.14 10.19
N LYS A 229 -13.95 -26.65 9.36
CA LYS A 229 -13.25 -25.81 8.37
C LYS A 229 -14.20 -25.34 7.27
N TYR A 230 -15.08 -26.21 6.80
CA TYR A 230 -16.08 -25.86 5.79
C TYR A 230 -17.04 -24.78 6.29
N ASP A 231 -17.61 -24.96 7.49
CA ASP A 231 -18.53 -24.01 8.11
C ASP A 231 -17.85 -22.66 8.36
N ASN A 232 -16.61 -22.68 8.85
CA ASN A 232 -15.81 -21.46 9.01
C ASN A 232 -15.62 -20.73 7.69
N LEU A 233 -15.34 -21.46 6.61
CA LEU A 233 -15.13 -20.89 5.28
C LEU A 233 -16.40 -20.25 4.73
N LEU A 234 -17.54 -20.93 4.81
CA LEU A 234 -18.82 -20.37 4.40
C LEU A 234 -19.16 -19.12 5.22
N SER A 235 -18.91 -19.19 6.53
CA SER A 235 -19.14 -18.04 7.39
C SER A 235 -18.20 -16.86 7.10
N ALA A 236 -17.09 -17.09 6.41
CA ALA A 236 -16.13 -16.03 6.08
C ALA A 236 -16.65 -15.13 4.95
N VAL A 237 -17.53 -15.66 4.09
CA VAL A 237 -18.19 -14.91 3.02
C VAL A 237 -18.99 -13.77 3.64
N GLY A 238 -18.72 -12.53 3.20
CA GLY A 238 -19.42 -11.32 3.68
C GLY A 238 -18.97 -10.78 5.04
N LYS A 239 -18.17 -11.52 5.84
CA LYS A 239 -17.69 -11.00 7.15
C LYS A 239 -16.58 -9.96 7.04
N GLY A 240 -16.01 -9.75 5.86
CA GLY A 240 -14.85 -8.89 5.67
C GLY A 240 -13.57 -9.44 6.31
N PRO A 241 -12.47 -8.66 6.24
CA PRO A 241 -11.17 -9.09 6.75
C PRO A 241 -11.18 -9.44 8.23
N ARG A 242 -10.39 -10.44 8.63
CA ARG A 242 -10.19 -10.76 10.07
C ARG A 242 -9.42 -9.66 10.81
N LYS A 243 -8.53 -8.96 10.09
CA LYS A 243 -7.75 -7.88 10.67
C LYS A 243 -8.61 -6.63 10.70
N ASP A 244 -8.58 -5.97 11.85
CA ASP A 244 -9.27 -4.72 12.06
C ASP A 244 -8.78 -3.63 11.09
N ILE A 245 -9.70 -2.76 10.68
CA ILE A 245 -9.45 -1.63 9.77
C ILE A 245 -9.67 -0.34 10.58
N SER A 246 -9.08 -0.25 11.77
CA SER A 246 -9.06 0.98 12.57
C SER A 246 -7.94 1.90 12.11
N HIS A 247 -8.09 3.21 12.37
CA HIS A 247 -7.04 4.20 12.13
C HIS A 247 -5.73 3.79 12.80
N GLN A 248 -5.80 3.38 14.07
CA GLN A 248 -4.63 2.92 14.81
C GLN A 248 -3.93 1.76 14.11
N ARG A 249 -4.70 0.81 13.60
CA ARG A 249 -4.11 -0.32 12.87
C ARG A 249 -3.44 0.15 11.58
N MET A 250 -4.07 1.05 10.81
CA MET A 250 -3.49 1.57 9.56
C MET A 250 -2.21 2.37 9.82
N GLU A 251 -2.18 3.22 10.85
CA GLU A 251 -0.96 3.91 11.27
C GLU A 251 0.16 2.93 11.63
N HIS A 252 -0.13 1.86 12.40
CA HIS A 252 0.87 0.82 12.68
C HIS A 252 1.37 0.15 11.40
N VAL A 253 0.46 -0.21 10.49
CA VAL A 253 0.78 -0.82 9.20
C VAL A 253 1.74 0.07 8.40
N ILE A 254 1.44 1.36 8.31
CA ILE A 254 2.22 2.31 7.54
C ILE A 254 3.54 2.65 8.23
N ALA A 255 3.56 2.80 9.56
CA ALA A 255 4.78 3.01 10.32
C ALA A 255 5.77 1.84 10.16
N GLY A 256 5.27 0.60 10.12
CA GLY A 256 6.06 -0.57 9.78
C GLY A 256 6.62 -0.55 8.36
N LEU A 257 5.82 -0.08 7.38
CA LEU A 257 6.26 0.06 5.98
C LEU A 257 7.37 1.09 5.85
N ILE A 258 7.20 2.27 6.47
CA ILE A 258 8.21 3.33 6.50
C ILE A 258 9.51 2.80 7.11
N SER A 259 9.42 2.04 8.21
CA SER A 259 10.59 1.41 8.81
C SER A 259 11.29 0.46 7.84
N ALA A 260 10.56 -0.45 7.18
CA ALA A 260 11.14 -1.42 6.25
C ALA A 260 11.79 -0.73 5.03
N ILE A 261 11.14 0.30 4.47
CA ILE A 261 11.72 1.11 3.38
C ILE A 261 13.00 1.80 3.85
N SER A 262 13.00 2.37 5.06
CA SER A 262 14.20 3.05 5.59
C SER A 262 15.39 2.11 5.75
N ASP A 263 15.15 0.84 6.11
CA ASP A 263 16.20 -0.19 6.13
C ASP A 263 16.69 -0.53 4.72
N GLY A 264 15.76 -0.73 3.78
CA GLY A 264 16.10 -1.01 2.37
C GLY A 264 16.89 0.11 1.70
N LEU A 265 16.69 1.36 2.14
CA LEU A 265 17.47 2.52 1.70
C LEU A 265 18.78 2.71 2.46
N ASN A 266 19.19 1.77 3.33
CA ASN A 266 20.38 1.87 4.19
C ASN A 266 20.41 3.11 5.11
N HIS A 267 19.24 3.66 5.43
CA HIS A 267 19.06 4.80 6.31
C HIS A 267 17.98 4.50 7.36
N PRO A 268 18.24 3.53 8.26
CA PRO A 268 17.21 3.01 9.17
C PRO A 268 16.71 4.11 10.10
N LEU A 269 15.40 4.37 10.07
CA LEU A 269 14.74 5.28 10.99
C LEU A 269 14.47 4.58 12.33
N ARG A 270 14.79 5.25 13.43
CA ARG A 270 14.44 4.78 14.76
C ARG A 270 12.93 4.91 14.97
N HIS A 271 12.36 4.04 15.81
CA HIS A 271 10.95 4.12 16.20
C HIS A 271 10.53 5.52 16.68
N LYS A 272 11.43 6.23 17.39
CA LYS A 272 11.21 7.60 17.85
C LYS A 272 11.06 8.57 16.68
N GLU A 273 11.88 8.45 15.65
CA GLU A 273 11.82 9.33 14.48
C GLU A 273 10.54 9.09 13.68
N ILE A 274 10.08 7.84 13.57
CA ILE A 274 8.79 7.51 12.93
C ILE A 274 7.64 8.08 13.78
N ALA A 275 7.67 7.93 15.10
CA ALA A 275 6.68 8.54 15.99
C ALA A 275 6.63 10.07 15.87
N GLU A 276 7.80 10.72 15.81
CA GLU A 276 7.92 12.17 15.60
C GLU A 276 7.37 12.61 14.23
N LEU A 277 7.50 11.78 13.19
CA LEU A 277 6.88 12.04 11.89
C LEU A 277 5.35 12.03 11.99
N PHE A 278 4.78 10.98 12.57
CA PHE A 278 3.32 10.90 12.73
C PHE A 278 2.81 12.06 13.58
N ASP A 279 3.44 12.35 14.73
CA ASP A 279 3.10 13.51 15.57
C ASP A 279 3.17 14.84 14.77
N ALA A 280 4.19 15.03 13.93
CA ALA A 280 4.34 16.23 13.11
C ALA A 280 3.22 16.37 12.08
N VAL A 281 2.90 15.29 11.36
CA VAL A 281 1.81 15.23 10.38
C VAL A 281 0.46 15.49 11.05
N SER A 282 0.22 14.88 12.21
CA SER A 282 -1.00 15.08 13.00
C SER A 282 -1.28 16.55 13.31
N VAL A 283 -0.24 17.26 13.76
CA VAL A 283 -0.34 18.66 14.14
C VAL A 283 -0.49 19.54 12.89
N ASP A 284 0.27 19.26 11.83
CA ASP A 284 0.15 20.00 10.57
C ASP A 284 -1.24 19.83 9.93
N LEU A 285 -1.86 18.64 10.03
CA LEU A 285 -3.23 18.36 9.60
C LEU A 285 -4.31 18.94 10.53
N THR A 286 -3.93 19.60 11.63
CA THR A 286 -4.84 20.14 12.65
C THR A 286 -5.77 19.09 13.27
N LEU A 287 -5.36 17.81 13.28
CA LEU A 287 -6.17 16.74 13.83
C LEU A 287 -6.29 16.93 15.35
N LYS A 288 -7.48 17.37 15.81
CA LYS A 288 -7.75 17.76 17.20
C LYS A 288 -7.46 16.67 18.24
N LYS A 289 -7.33 15.41 17.82
CA LYS A 289 -6.92 14.29 18.68
C LYS A 289 -6.46 13.11 17.83
N HIS A 290 -5.25 12.62 18.03
CA HIS A 290 -4.87 11.31 17.50
C HIS A 290 -5.46 10.20 18.36
N PRO A 291 -6.03 9.15 17.75
CA PRO A 291 -6.43 7.96 18.50
C PRO A 291 -5.22 7.17 19.03
N VAL A 292 -4.02 7.44 18.53
CA VAL A 292 -2.79 6.69 18.84
C VAL A 292 -1.81 7.52 19.65
N ASN A 293 -1.30 6.92 20.72
CA ASN A 293 -0.16 7.46 21.46
C ASN A 293 1.14 6.94 20.83
N HIS A 294 1.73 7.72 19.92
CA HIS A 294 2.95 7.35 19.20
C HIS A 294 4.19 7.23 20.11
N LYS A 295 4.17 7.87 21.29
CA LYS A 295 5.26 7.80 22.28
C LYS A 295 5.20 6.55 23.16
N SER A 296 4.17 5.73 23.02
CA SER A 296 4.00 4.51 23.80
C SER A 296 4.95 3.39 23.37
N SER A 297 5.35 2.53 24.32
CA SER A 297 6.07 1.29 24.02
C SER A 297 5.24 0.34 23.13
N ALA A 298 3.91 0.44 23.18
CA ALA A 298 3.00 -0.32 22.32
C ALA A 298 3.16 0.05 20.85
N PHE A 299 3.31 1.34 20.52
CA PHE A 299 3.55 1.80 19.15
C PHE A 299 4.87 1.28 18.59
N SER A 300 5.95 1.35 19.38
CA SER A 300 7.26 0.81 19.00
C SER A 300 7.21 -0.70 18.72
N LYS A 301 6.56 -1.49 19.59
CA LYS A 301 6.35 -2.93 19.36
C LYS A 301 5.50 -3.20 18.12
N ALA A 302 4.51 -2.36 17.84
CA ALA A 302 3.69 -2.47 16.64
C ALA A 302 4.53 -2.22 15.37
N ILE A 303 5.36 -1.18 15.34
CA ILE A 303 6.30 -0.91 14.23
C ILE A 303 7.18 -2.13 13.98
N GLN A 304 7.81 -2.70 15.01
CA GLN A 304 8.70 -3.85 14.84
C GLN A 304 7.99 -5.07 14.23
N ARG A 305 6.77 -5.36 14.69
CA ARG A 305 5.97 -6.46 14.15
C ARG A 305 5.59 -6.20 12.69
N GLU A 306 5.09 -5.02 12.38
CA GLU A 306 4.67 -4.68 11.02
C GLU A 306 5.86 -4.59 10.06
N ARG A 307 7.00 -4.06 10.51
CA ARG A 307 8.26 -4.02 9.76
C ARG A 307 8.66 -5.40 9.29
N ARG A 308 8.71 -6.39 10.19
CA ARG A 308 9.07 -7.77 9.84
C ARG A 308 8.16 -8.32 8.74
N ASP A 309 6.85 -8.13 8.88
CA ASP A 309 5.89 -8.61 7.88
C ASP A 309 6.06 -7.86 6.53
N TRP A 310 6.50 -6.60 6.53
CA TRP A 310 6.81 -5.84 5.32
C TRP A 310 8.15 -6.22 4.67
N MET A 311 9.18 -6.53 5.47
CA MET A 311 10.48 -6.98 4.96
C MET A 311 10.33 -8.26 4.13
N GLU A 312 9.44 -9.17 4.54
CA GLU A 312 9.10 -10.38 3.78
C GLU A 312 8.45 -10.03 2.42
N VAL A 313 7.54 -9.06 2.40
CA VAL A 313 6.84 -8.61 1.17
C VAL A 313 7.80 -7.93 0.21
N LEU A 314 8.63 -7.04 0.73
CA LEU A 314 9.61 -6.29 -0.03
C LEU A 314 10.82 -7.16 -0.40
N ARG A 315 10.89 -8.40 0.11
CA ARG A 315 12.01 -9.34 -0.07
C ARG A 315 13.36 -8.74 0.35
N LEU A 316 13.33 -7.88 1.35
CA LEU A 316 14.52 -7.24 1.92
C LEU A 316 15.26 -8.17 2.90
N ASP A 317 14.61 -9.26 3.32
CA ASP A 317 15.25 -10.34 4.09
C ASP A 317 16.09 -11.24 3.17
N ASN A 318 17.10 -10.69 2.52
CA ASN A 318 18.19 -11.49 1.98
C ASN A 318 19.03 -11.96 3.18
N LYS A 319 18.71 -13.18 3.67
CA LYS A 319 19.66 -13.94 4.49
C LYS A 319 20.91 -14.19 3.64
N ASN A 320 21.93 -13.35 3.83
CA ASN A 320 23.32 -13.73 3.57
C ASN A 320 23.71 -14.90 4.47
#